data_AF-Q8PS21-F1
#
_entry.id   AF-Q8PS21-F1
#
_cell.length_a   1.000
_cell.length_b   1.000
_cell.length_c   1.000
_cell.angle_alpha   90.00
_cell.angle_beta   90.00
_cell.angle_gamma   90.00
#
_symmetry.space_group_name_H-M   'P 1'
#
loop_
_entity.id
_entity.type
_entity.pdbx_description
1 polymer ?
#
loop_
_entity_poly.entity_id
_entity_poly.type
_entity_poly.pdbx_seq_one_letter_code
_entity_poly.pdbx_strand_id
1 'polypeptide(L)'
;MRNKLLSLLVLLTVLFSVLPFSAGAAEESYLEYTSSGNVFGGGNDLQVDQDIQGDLVLAGSTIKINGNVMDDFIGAGGELTVNGDVSGNIIAFGGIIRVNGDVGGDLVAAGGQIFLSQGSTVEGDVLLAGGDVNLNGVVNGDGSVSAGTLRTGEDFELKGDLELEAQNYPSDLENDVGGNLSVTRTAQEQYAGEPRGFGIFSFILGLLAALALGFILIYTFPIFISEISEVVRDLTLKAGIVGFLLLIFVPVLSLILLFTVFGWSLSILLILFLALAVLIATVPVKLLAGTIVYNKVFKKEAGKMVYYLLGAVIFAIVYEIPFLGSLAGFIAMLIGLGAIGIWLAGKAKPER
;
A
#
# COMPACT_ATOMS: atom_id res chain seq x y z
N MET A 1 -8.28 -21.72 -6.94
CA MET A 1 -7.71 -20.39 -7.28
C MET A 1 -8.73 -19.25 -7.24
N ARG A 2 -9.82 -19.26 -8.04
CA ARG A 2 -10.78 -18.11 -8.12
C ARG A 2 -11.47 -17.74 -6.79
N ASN A 3 -11.78 -18.71 -5.93
CA ASN A 3 -12.47 -18.46 -4.66
C ASN A 3 -11.51 -17.98 -3.55
N LYS A 4 -10.25 -18.46 -3.55
CA LYS A 4 -9.20 -18.00 -2.61
C LYS A 4 -8.83 -16.52 -2.89
N LEU A 5 -8.81 -16.12 -4.16
CA LEU A 5 -8.57 -14.73 -4.58
C LEU A 5 -9.71 -13.76 -4.21
N LEU A 6 -10.95 -14.25 -4.24
CA LEU A 6 -12.12 -13.47 -3.82
C LEU A 6 -12.15 -13.30 -2.29
N SER A 7 -11.76 -14.33 -1.53
CA SER A 7 -11.62 -14.23 -0.06
C SER A 7 -10.52 -13.25 0.34
N LEU A 8 -9.37 -13.28 -0.36
CA LEU A 8 -8.27 -12.32 -0.17
C LEU A 8 -8.68 -10.89 -0.52
N LEU A 9 -9.48 -10.70 -1.58
CA LEU A 9 -9.98 -9.38 -1.98
C LEU A 9 -10.97 -8.82 -0.95
N VAL A 10 -11.88 -9.66 -0.42
CA VAL A 10 -12.84 -9.28 0.62
C VAL A 10 -12.11 -8.95 1.92
N LEU A 11 -11.11 -9.75 2.30
CA LEU A 11 -10.24 -9.51 3.45
C LEU A 11 -9.44 -8.20 3.31
N LEU A 12 -8.91 -7.92 2.10
CA LEU A 12 -8.20 -6.67 1.82
C LEU A 12 -9.11 -5.43 1.91
N THR A 13 -10.37 -5.54 1.48
CA THR A 13 -11.37 -4.47 1.68
C THR A 13 -11.76 -4.28 3.13
N VAL A 14 -11.81 -5.35 3.94
CA VAL A 14 -12.02 -5.25 5.39
C VAL A 14 -10.81 -4.59 6.05
N LEU A 15 -9.58 -5.00 5.72
CA LEU A 15 -8.35 -4.35 6.21
C LEU A 15 -8.31 -2.84 5.89
N PHE A 16 -8.73 -2.44 4.69
CA PHE A 16 -8.77 -1.02 4.31
C PHE A 16 -9.87 -0.23 5.03
N SER A 17 -10.94 -0.89 5.48
CA SER A 17 -12.01 -0.25 6.25
C SER A 17 -11.64 -0.02 7.72
N VAL A 18 -10.63 -0.74 8.23
CA VAL A 18 -10.12 -0.63 9.60
C VAL A 18 -8.93 0.32 9.71
N LEU A 19 -8.47 0.94 8.61
CA LEU A 19 -7.42 1.96 8.68
C LEU A 19 -7.92 3.15 9.53
N PRO A 20 -7.30 3.42 10.70
CA PRO A 20 -7.65 4.60 11.47
C PRO A 20 -7.26 5.83 10.65
N PHE A 21 -8.27 6.63 10.30
CA PHE A 21 -8.09 8.02 9.91
C PHE A 21 -7.15 8.66 10.94
N SER A 22 -5.97 9.11 10.50
CA SER A 22 -5.05 9.85 11.36
C SER A 22 -5.70 11.17 11.78
N ALA A 23 -6.39 11.14 12.91
CA ALA A 23 -6.92 12.30 13.61
C ALA A 23 -6.20 12.37 14.95
N GLY A 24 -5.30 13.35 15.07
CA GLY A 24 -4.88 13.99 16.31
C GLY A 24 -4.41 13.12 17.48
N ALA A 25 -3.10 13.14 17.72
CA ALA A 25 -2.48 13.11 19.06
C ALA A 25 -3.34 12.54 20.21
N ALA A 26 -3.36 11.21 20.32
CA ALA A 26 -3.47 10.51 21.59
C ALA A 26 -2.51 9.32 21.50
N GLU A 27 -1.57 9.24 22.44
CA GLU A 27 -0.58 8.15 22.62
C GLU A 27 -1.21 6.82 23.08
N GLU A 28 -2.53 6.69 23.03
CA GLU A 28 -3.20 5.53 23.61
C GLU A 28 -3.43 4.45 22.55
N SER A 29 -2.75 3.33 22.75
CA SER A 29 -3.19 2.04 22.24
C SER A 29 -4.64 1.81 22.64
N TYR A 30 -5.51 1.57 21.66
CA TYR A 30 -6.91 1.24 21.93
C TYR A 30 -7.12 -0.25 21.70
N LEU A 31 -7.81 -0.89 22.65
CA LEU A 31 -8.33 -2.25 22.55
C LEU A 31 -9.81 -2.20 22.91
N GLU A 32 -10.67 -2.49 21.94
CA GLU A 32 -12.11 -2.57 22.11
C GLU A 32 -12.54 -4.04 22.24
N TYR A 33 -13.10 -4.38 23.40
CA TYR A 33 -13.64 -5.71 23.68
C TYR A 33 -15.14 -5.72 23.40
N THR A 34 -15.56 -6.61 22.51
CA THR A 34 -16.97 -6.79 22.17
C THR A 34 -17.67 -7.77 23.12
N SER A 35 -19.00 -7.68 23.21
CA SER A 35 -19.80 -8.63 24.00
C SER A 35 -19.77 -10.06 23.45
N SER A 36 -19.33 -10.26 22.20
CA SER A 36 -19.13 -11.59 21.61
C SER A 36 -17.77 -12.21 21.94
N GLY A 37 -16.87 -11.48 22.61
CA GLY A 37 -15.53 -11.96 22.97
C GLY A 37 -14.42 -11.57 21.98
N ASN A 38 -14.76 -10.89 20.89
CA ASN A 38 -13.81 -10.39 19.89
C ASN A 38 -13.15 -9.10 20.37
N VAL A 39 -11.93 -8.85 19.91
CA VAL A 39 -11.13 -7.69 20.23
C VAL A 39 -10.62 -7.01 18.98
N PHE A 40 -10.81 -5.69 18.92
CA PHE A 40 -10.33 -4.84 17.83
C PHE A 40 -9.42 -3.76 18.40
N GLY A 41 -8.28 -3.50 17.76
CA GLY A 41 -7.34 -2.55 18.32
C GLY A 41 -6.37 -1.92 17.35
N GLY A 42 -5.89 -0.74 17.71
CA GLY A 42 -4.92 0.01 16.93
C GLY A 42 -4.03 0.90 17.78
N GLY A 43 -2.79 1.12 17.36
CA GLY A 43 -1.87 1.95 18.12
C GLY A 43 -0.41 1.76 17.71
N ASN A 44 0.50 2.45 18.38
CA ASN A 44 1.93 2.26 18.13
C ASN A 44 2.44 0.97 18.75
N ASP A 45 2.18 0.74 20.05
CA ASP A 45 2.57 -0.45 20.79
C ASP A 45 1.33 -1.13 21.38
N LEU A 46 1.03 -2.33 20.89
CA LEU A 46 -0.13 -3.12 21.30
C LEU A 46 0.35 -4.40 21.97
N GLN A 47 0.03 -4.55 23.26
CA GLN A 47 0.30 -5.76 24.02
C GLN A 47 -1.01 -6.38 24.53
N VAL A 48 -1.23 -7.65 24.20
CA VAL A 48 -2.41 -8.43 24.64
C VAL A 48 -1.94 -9.55 25.56
N ASP A 49 -2.06 -9.33 26.87
CA ASP A 49 -1.59 -10.27 27.90
C ASP A 49 -2.63 -11.30 28.35
N GLN A 50 -3.88 -11.09 27.99
CA GLN A 50 -5.01 -11.92 28.40
C GLN A 50 -5.53 -12.78 27.24
N ASP A 51 -6.16 -13.89 27.57
CA ASP A 51 -6.82 -14.74 26.59
C ASP A 51 -8.01 -14.01 25.94
N ILE A 52 -8.15 -14.18 24.64
CA ILE A 52 -9.21 -13.62 23.81
C ILE A 52 -10.16 -14.75 23.41
N GLN A 53 -11.44 -14.59 23.74
CA GLN A 53 -12.45 -15.65 23.55
C GLN A 53 -12.97 -15.77 22.11
N GLY A 54 -12.82 -14.73 21.30
CA GLY A 54 -13.19 -14.73 19.89
C GLY A 54 -12.06 -14.18 19.01
N ASP A 55 -12.43 -13.47 17.95
CA ASP A 55 -11.45 -12.94 16.99
C ASP A 55 -10.59 -11.83 17.57
N LEU A 56 -9.32 -11.79 17.19
CA LEU A 56 -8.41 -10.70 17.51
C LEU A 56 -7.99 -9.98 16.22
N VAL A 57 -8.29 -8.68 16.12
CA VAL A 57 -7.93 -7.86 14.95
C VAL A 57 -7.13 -6.65 15.40
N LEU A 58 -5.84 -6.59 15.04
CA LEU A 58 -4.92 -5.54 15.50
C LEU A 58 -4.16 -4.87 14.34
N ALA A 59 -3.96 -3.55 14.44
CA ALA A 59 -3.11 -2.80 13.52
C ALA A 59 -2.18 -1.83 14.27
N GLY A 60 -0.86 -1.99 14.15
CA GLY A 60 0.07 -1.13 14.88
C GLY A 60 1.52 -1.17 14.45
N SER A 61 2.39 -0.39 15.11
CA SER A 61 3.83 -0.43 14.79
C SER A 61 4.48 -1.69 15.36
N THR A 62 4.19 -1.99 16.63
CA THR A 62 4.63 -3.18 17.35
C THR A 62 3.41 -3.87 17.97
N ILE A 63 3.24 -5.16 17.71
CA ILE A 63 2.15 -5.98 18.23
C ILE A 63 2.75 -7.19 18.94
N LYS A 64 2.37 -7.41 20.20
CA LYS A 64 2.75 -8.58 20.99
C LYS A 64 1.52 -9.23 21.62
N ILE A 65 1.29 -10.50 21.31
CA ILE A 65 0.14 -11.28 21.80
C ILE A 65 0.69 -12.37 22.72
N ASN A 66 0.52 -12.21 24.03
CA ASN A 66 0.98 -13.17 25.03
C ASN A 66 -0.12 -14.12 25.49
N GLY A 67 -1.39 -13.68 25.47
CA GLY A 67 -2.53 -14.54 25.73
C GLY A 67 -2.94 -15.39 24.52
N ASN A 68 -3.75 -16.41 24.75
CA ASN A 68 -4.27 -17.27 23.70
C ASN A 68 -5.45 -16.62 22.97
N VAL A 69 -5.65 -16.93 21.69
CA VAL A 69 -6.79 -16.49 20.88
C VAL A 69 -7.62 -17.73 20.54
N MET A 70 -8.88 -17.77 20.99
CA MET A 70 -9.74 -18.94 20.85
C MET A 70 -10.39 -19.07 19.46
N ASP A 71 -10.25 -18.07 18.60
CA ASP A 71 -10.73 -18.07 17.21
C ASP A 71 -9.62 -17.54 16.28
N ASP A 72 -9.93 -16.62 15.35
CA ASP A 72 -8.97 -16.13 14.36
C ASP A 72 -8.16 -14.91 14.85
N PHE A 73 -6.91 -14.79 14.38
CA PHE A 73 -6.09 -13.60 14.53
C PHE A 73 -5.77 -12.94 13.18
N ILE A 74 -6.08 -11.64 13.06
CA ILE A 74 -5.75 -10.81 11.90
C ILE A 74 -4.92 -9.61 12.37
N GLY A 75 -3.70 -9.50 11.86
CA GLY A 75 -2.73 -8.50 12.31
C GLY A 75 -2.01 -7.79 11.18
N ALA A 76 -1.82 -6.48 11.30
CA ALA A 76 -0.91 -5.73 10.44
C ALA A 76 0.02 -4.82 11.24
N GLY A 77 1.34 -4.95 11.08
CA GLY A 77 2.26 -4.05 11.77
C GLY A 77 3.72 -4.07 11.34
N GLY A 78 4.55 -3.21 11.93
CA GLY A 78 5.99 -3.20 11.67
C GLY A 78 6.67 -4.46 12.20
N GLU A 79 6.41 -4.77 13.47
CA GLU A 79 6.83 -5.99 14.17
C GLU A 79 5.62 -6.65 14.83
N LEU A 80 5.43 -7.94 14.58
CA LEU A 80 4.31 -8.72 15.10
C LEU A 80 4.85 -10.02 15.72
N THR A 81 4.57 -10.23 17.00
CA THR A 81 4.93 -11.45 17.74
C THR A 81 3.70 -12.10 18.36
N VAL A 82 3.43 -13.34 18.00
CA VAL A 82 2.35 -14.18 18.57
C VAL A 82 2.99 -15.23 19.49
N ASN A 83 2.90 -15.04 20.80
CA ASN A 83 3.44 -15.95 21.81
C ASN A 83 2.42 -16.99 22.29
N GLY A 84 1.15 -16.60 22.41
CA GLY A 84 0.07 -17.52 22.77
C GLY A 84 -0.43 -18.34 21.58
N ASP A 85 -1.22 -19.37 21.87
CA ASP A 85 -1.80 -20.24 20.85
C ASP A 85 -3.02 -19.57 20.19
N VAL A 86 -3.19 -19.80 18.90
CA VAL A 86 -4.36 -19.34 18.12
C VAL A 86 -5.13 -20.58 17.68
N SER A 87 -6.36 -20.76 18.16
CA SER A 87 -7.15 -21.96 17.87
C SER A 87 -7.68 -21.98 16.44
N GLY A 88 -7.87 -20.81 15.83
CA GLY A 88 -8.26 -20.64 14.43
C GLY A 88 -7.07 -20.31 13.53
N ASN A 89 -7.30 -19.40 12.59
CA ASN A 89 -6.34 -19.00 11.56
C ASN A 89 -5.53 -17.77 11.98
N ILE A 90 -4.32 -17.66 11.46
CA ILE A 90 -3.52 -16.43 11.54
C ILE A 90 -3.41 -15.80 10.16
N ILE A 91 -3.73 -14.51 10.06
CA ILE A 91 -3.48 -13.69 8.89
C ILE A 91 -2.64 -12.48 9.31
N ALA A 92 -1.35 -12.48 8.97
CA ALA A 92 -0.39 -11.50 9.44
C ALA A 92 0.34 -10.77 8.29
N PHE A 93 0.41 -9.45 8.38
CA PHE A 93 1.18 -8.61 7.47
C PHE A 93 2.19 -7.76 8.24
N GLY A 94 3.46 -7.73 7.83
CA GLY A 94 4.40 -6.86 8.52
C GLY A 94 5.85 -6.85 8.06
N GLY A 95 6.67 -6.05 8.73
CA GLY A 95 8.12 -6.04 8.48
C GLY A 95 8.76 -7.32 9.01
N ILE A 96 8.49 -7.63 10.27
CA ILE A 96 8.93 -8.84 10.98
C ILE A 96 7.71 -9.52 11.59
N ILE A 97 7.51 -10.79 11.27
CA ILE A 97 6.42 -11.63 11.81
C ILE A 97 7.05 -12.81 12.52
N ARG A 98 6.69 -13.03 13.78
CA ARG A 98 7.12 -14.17 14.59
C ARG A 98 5.92 -14.88 15.20
N VAL A 99 5.77 -16.16 14.86
CA VAL A 99 4.74 -17.05 15.42
C VAL A 99 5.45 -18.07 16.30
N ASN A 100 5.19 -18.01 17.61
CA ASN A 100 5.80 -18.87 18.62
C ASN A 100 4.82 -19.91 19.20
N GLY A 101 3.52 -19.58 19.28
CA GLY A 101 2.48 -20.52 19.71
C GLY A 101 1.95 -21.38 18.57
N ASP A 102 1.07 -22.31 18.92
CA ASP A 102 0.40 -23.20 17.97
C ASP A 102 -0.71 -22.46 17.19
N VAL A 103 -0.97 -22.91 15.95
CA VAL A 103 -2.02 -22.42 15.07
C VAL A 103 -2.95 -23.58 14.71
N GLY A 104 -4.18 -23.56 15.21
CA GLY A 104 -5.15 -24.63 15.00
C GLY A 104 -5.78 -24.67 13.61
N GLY A 105 -5.63 -23.60 12.83
CA GLY A 105 -6.06 -23.50 11.43
C GLY A 105 -4.89 -23.19 10.48
N ASP A 106 -5.16 -22.33 9.49
CA ASP A 106 -4.20 -21.93 8.47
C ASP A 106 -3.35 -20.73 8.92
N LEU A 107 -2.08 -20.68 8.48
CA LEU A 107 -1.19 -19.53 8.67
C LEU A 107 -0.92 -18.84 7.33
N VAL A 108 -1.42 -17.62 7.19
CA VAL A 108 -1.15 -16.74 6.07
C VAL A 108 -0.29 -15.58 6.57
N ALA A 109 0.93 -15.46 6.05
CA ALA A 109 1.84 -14.38 6.44
C ALA A 109 2.56 -13.77 5.25
N ALA A 110 2.60 -12.44 5.21
CA ALA A 110 3.41 -11.72 4.23
C ALA A 110 4.25 -10.63 4.91
N GLY A 111 5.57 -10.71 4.75
CA GLY A 111 6.47 -9.76 5.39
C GLY A 111 7.92 -9.79 4.95
N GLY A 112 8.73 -8.87 5.47
CA GLY A 112 10.17 -8.84 5.17
C GLY A 112 10.87 -10.08 5.72
N GLN A 113 10.61 -10.40 6.98
CA GLN A 113 11.10 -11.59 7.67
C GLN A 113 9.94 -12.32 8.36
N ILE A 114 9.88 -13.63 8.17
CA ILE A 114 8.86 -14.49 8.79
C ILE A 114 9.56 -15.60 9.57
N PHE A 115 9.17 -15.78 10.83
CA PHE A 115 9.69 -16.81 11.73
C PHE A 115 8.53 -17.65 12.25
N LEU A 116 8.54 -18.94 11.92
CA LEU A 116 7.78 -19.96 12.63
C LEU A 116 8.75 -20.64 13.59
N SER A 117 8.53 -20.47 14.90
CA SER A 117 9.52 -20.83 15.91
C SER A 117 9.51 -22.31 16.27
N GLN A 118 10.58 -22.74 16.94
CA GLN A 118 10.74 -24.10 17.41
C GLN A 118 9.61 -24.49 18.36
N GLY A 119 9.04 -25.68 18.16
CA GLY A 119 7.94 -26.21 18.97
C GLY A 119 6.55 -25.67 18.64
N SER A 120 6.42 -24.75 17.66
CA SER A 120 5.12 -24.34 17.13
C SER A 120 4.59 -25.33 16.10
N THR A 121 3.28 -25.57 16.11
CA THR A 121 2.57 -26.42 15.16
C THR A 121 1.51 -25.62 14.43
N VAL A 122 1.46 -25.73 13.11
CA VAL A 122 0.33 -25.28 12.28
C VAL A 122 -0.46 -26.51 11.86
N GLU A 123 -1.69 -26.63 12.36
CA GLU A 123 -2.56 -27.77 12.06
C GLU A 123 -3.10 -27.76 10.61
N GLY A 124 -3.27 -26.58 10.02
CA GLY A 124 -3.71 -26.37 8.65
C GLY A 124 -2.58 -26.11 7.65
N ASP A 125 -2.92 -25.35 6.61
CA ASP A 125 -2.01 -24.99 5.53
C ASP A 125 -1.18 -23.73 5.86
N VAL A 126 -0.01 -23.60 5.24
CA VAL A 126 0.79 -22.37 5.30
C VAL A 126 0.86 -21.67 3.94
N LEU A 127 0.63 -20.35 3.93
CA LEU A 127 0.86 -19.47 2.79
C LEU A 127 1.77 -18.32 3.21
N LEU A 128 3.04 -18.39 2.81
CA LEU A 128 4.09 -17.49 3.28
C LEU A 128 4.74 -16.73 2.13
N ALA A 129 4.82 -15.41 2.24
CA ALA A 129 5.50 -14.56 1.27
C ALA A 129 6.49 -13.62 1.96
N GLY A 130 7.80 -13.79 1.74
CA GLY A 130 8.77 -12.87 2.35
C GLY A 130 10.17 -12.83 1.77
N GLY A 131 11.00 -11.93 2.28
CA GLY A 131 12.42 -11.85 1.88
C GLY A 131 13.21 -13.00 2.46
N ASP A 132 13.10 -13.17 3.78
CA ASP A 132 13.69 -14.28 4.54
C ASP A 132 12.59 -15.01 5.31
N VAL A 133 12.42 -16.31 5.05
CA VAL A 133 11.47 -17.17 5.76
C VAL A 133 12.25 -18.21 6.55
N ASN A 134 11.96 -18.35 7.83
CA ASN A 134 12.59 -19.30 8.73
C ASN A 134 11.51 -20.18 9.39
N LEU A 135 11.54 -21.48 9.08
CA LEU A 135 10.58 -22.46 9.58
C LEU A 135 11.28 -23.45 10.51
N ASN A 136 10.96 -23.42 11.80
CA ASN A 136 11.48 -24.37 12.79
C ASN A 136 10.36 -25.17 13.49
N GLY A 137 9.12 -25.04 13.00
CA GLY A 137 7.94 -25.72 13.55
C GLY A 137 7.41 -26.79 12.60
N VAL A 138 6.34 -27.45 13.03
CA VAL A 138 5.66 -28.50 12.26
C VAL A 138 4.46 -27.91 11.52
N VAL A 139 4.26 -28.30 10.27
CA VAL A 139 3.08 -27.96 9.46
C VAL A 139 2.37 -29.25 9.09
N ASN A 140 1.14 -29.44 9.56
CA ASN A 140 0.38 -30.66 9.32
C ASN A 140 -0.34 -30.67 7.95
N GLY A 141 -0.56 -29.50 7.35
CA GLY A 141 -1.16 -29.33 6.01
C GLY A 141 -0.14 -29.11 4.89
N ASP A 142 -0.62 -28.48 3.82
CA ASP A 142 0.18 -28.13 2.64
C ASP A 142 0.89 -26.77 2.83
N GLY A 143 2.02 -26.59 2.14
CA GLY A 143 2.78 -25.35 2.12
C GLY A 143 2.84 -24.68 0.76
N SER A 144 2.63 -23.38 0.73
CA SER A 144 2.97 -22.51 -0.41
C SER A 144 3.86 -21.38 0.08
N VAL A 145 5.13 -21.39 -0.32
CA VAL A 145 6.15 -20.48 0.19
C VAL A 145 6.83 -19.75 -0.97
N SER A 146 6.72 -18.43 -0.98
CA SER A 146 7.49 -17.55 -1.86
C SER A 146 8.51 -16.78 -1.03
N ALA A 147 9.80 -17.08 -1.20
CA ALA A 147 10.86 -16.50 -0.39
C ALA A 147 12.08 -16.07 -1.20
N GLY A 148 12.78 -15.00 -0.79
CA GLY A 148 14.14 -14.79 -1.26
C GLY A 148 15.05 -15.92 -0.78
N THR A 149 15.05 -16.15 0.53
CA THR A 149 15.74 -17.27 1.19
C THR A 149 14.80 -17.98 2.16
N LEU A 150 14.69 -19.30 2.01
CA LEU A 150 14.08 -20.20 2.98
C LEU A 150 15.18 -20.83 3.84
N ARG A 151 14.97 -20.88 5.16
CA ARG A 151 15.77 -21.65 6.11
C ARG A 151 14.83 -22.55 6.92
N THR A 152 15.28 -23.76 7.19
CA THR A 152 14.58 -24.70 8.07
C THR A 152 15.43 -25.00 9.31
N GLY A 153 14.77 -25.25 10.43
CA GLY A 153 15.39 -25.72 11.67
C GLY A 153 15.38 -27.24 11.79
N GLU A 154 15.98 -27.75 12.86
CA GLU A 154 16.06 -29.21 13.14
C GLU A 154 14.68 -29.85 13.37
N ASP A 155 13.69 -29.08 13.84
CA ASP A 155 12.33 -29.54 14.14
C ASP A 155 11.33 -29.22 13.00
N PHE A 156 11.83 -28.75 11.85
CA PHE A 156 10.96 -28.50 10.72
C PHE A 156 10.44 -29.81 10.14
N GLU A 157 9.12 -29.92 10.02
CA GLU A 157 8.46 -31.02 9.31
C GLU A 157 7.20 -30.47 8.65
N LEU A 158 7.00 -30.73 7.37
CA LEU A 158 5.78 -30.41 6.64
C LEU A 158 5.15 -31.70 6.13
N LYS A 159 3.95 -32.04 6.60
CA LYS A 159 3.34 -33.35 6.32
C LYS A 159 2.66 -33.44 4.94
N GLY A 160 2.21 -32.31 4.39
CA GLY A 160 1.58 -32.21 3.08
C GLY A 160 2.54 -31.95 1.91
N ASP A 161 1.99 -31.42 0.82
CA ASP A 161 2.74 -30.98 -0.36
C ASP A 161 3.36 -29.59 -0.12
N LEU A 162 4.55 -29.33 -0.67
CA LEU A 162 5.22 -28.01 -0.60
C LEU A 162 5.46 -27.44 -2.00
N GLU A 163 4.77 -26.34 -2.31
CA GLU A 163 5.08 -25.47 -3.46
C GLU A 163 6.03 -24.35 -3.01
N LEU A 164 7.27 -24.39 -3.51
CA LEU A 164 8.32 -23.45 -3.13
C LEU A 164 8.79 -22.61 -4.32
N GLU A 165 8.67 -21.30 -4.21
CA GLU A 165 9.34 -20.34 -5.07
C GLU A 165 10.43 -19.62 -4.26
N ALA A 166 11.68 -20.08 -4.36
CA ALA A 166 12.78 -19.46 -3.63
C ALA A 166 14.11 -19.44 -4.38
N GLN A 167 14.97 -18.47 -4.04
CA GLN A 167 16.33 -18.37 -4.59
C GLN A 167 17.29 -19.31 -3.84
N ASN A 168 17.22 -19.30 -2.51
CA ASN A 168 18.04 -20.15 -1.65
C ASN A 168 17.13 -20.94 -0.71
N TYR A 169 17.39 -22.25 -0.60
CA TYR A 169 16.70 -23.15 0.31
C TYR A 169 17.64 -24.30 0.70
N PRO A 170 17.39 -25.00 1.83
CA PRO A 170 18.23 -26.11 2.30
C PRO A 170 18.27 -27.26 1.28
N SER A 171 19.43 -27.89 1.10
CA SER A 171 19.61 -28.97 0.13
C SER A 171 18.89 -30.27 0.51
N ASP A 172 18.57 -30.42 1.79
CA ASP A 172 17.94 -31.55 2.45
C ASP A 172 16.45 -31.34 2.73
N LEU A 173 15.86 -30.22 2.27
CA LEU A 173 14.46 -29.86 2.48
C LEU A 173 13.47 -30.97 2.10
N GLU A 174 13.80 -31.79 1.10
CA GLU A 174 12.96 -32.91 0.66
C GLU A 174 12.77 -33.98 1.75
N ASN A 175 13.71 -34.12 2.68
CA ASN A 175 13.60 -35.10 3.77
C ASN A 175 12.54 -34.71 4.81
N ASP A 176 12.26 -33.41 4.91
CA ASP A 176 11.36 -32.83 5.91
C ASP A 176 9.95 -32.58 5.34
N VAL A 177 9.72 -32.89 4.05
CA VAL A 177 8.43 -32.75 3.37
C VAL A 177 7.84 -34.14 3.13
N GLY A 178 6.72 -34.44 3.79
CA GLY A 178 6.01 -35.72 3.70
C GLY A 178 5.28 -35.95 2.38
N GLY A 179 4.91 -34.88 1.67
CA GLY A 179 4.28 -34.90 0.36
C GLY A 179 5.23 -34.56 -0.79
N ASN A 180 4.69 -34.01 -1.87
CA ASN A 180 5.45 -33.62 -3.06
C ASN A 180 6.10 -32.24 -2.85
N LEU A 181 7.41 -32.17 -3.09
CA LEU A 181 8.14 -30.91 -3.17
C LEU A 181 8.20 -30.40 -4.62
N SER A 182 7.52 -29.29 -4.90
CA SER A 182 7.54 -28.60 -6.19
C SER A 182 8.30 -27.28 -6.08
N VAL A 183 9.55 -27.26 -6.54
CA VAL A 183 10.39 -26.06 -6.50
C VAL A 183 10.40 -25.34 -7.85
N THR A 184 9.90 -24.11 -7.88
CA THR A 184 10.06 -23.19 -9.01
C THR A 184 11.24 -22.27 -8.71
N ARG A 185 12.40 -22.52 -9.34
CA ARG A 185 13.55 -21.63 -9.21
C ARG A 185 13.27 -20.31 -9.92
N THR A 186 13.24 -19.22 -9.17
CA THR A 186 13.36 -17.88 -9.74
C THR A 186 14.76 -17.75 -10.32
N ALA A 187 14.91 -17.94 -11.64
CA ALA A 187 16.18 -17.79 -12.31
C ALA A 187 16.71 -16.37 -12.08
N GLN A 188 17.92 -16.29 -11.55
CA GLN A 188 18.62 -15.04 -11.32
C GLN A 188 18.93 -14.39 -12.67
N GLU A 189 18.14 -13.41 -13.08
CA GLU A 189 18.73 -12.33 -13.86
C GLU A 189 19.61 -11.53 -12.89
N GLN A 190 20.91 -11.45 -13.17
CA GLN A 190 21.84 -10.59 -12.47
C GLN A 190 21.37 -9.13 -12.58
N TYR A 191 20.57 -8.67 -11.63
CA TYR A 191 20.15 -7.27 -11.52
C TYR A 191 21.15 -6.49 -10.65
N ALA A 192 22.26 -6.09 -11.25
CA ALA A 192 22.85 -4.79 -10.93
C ALA A 192 21.95 -3.71 -11.55
N GLY A 193 20.82 -3.44 -10.91
CA GLY A 193 19.80 -2.51 -11.39
C GLY A 193 18.56 -2.63 -10.53
N GLU A 194 17.96 -1.50 -10.14
CA GLU A 194 16.82 -1.42 -9.23
C GLU A 194 15.73 -2.48 -9.46
N PRO A 195 15.08 -2.98 -8.39
CA PRO A 195 14.14 -4.09 -8.49
C PRO A 195 12.90 -3.68 -9.30
N ARG A 196 12.89 -4.09 -10.57
CA ARG A 196 11.73 -4.12 -11.48
C ARG A 196 10.79 -5.30 -11.16
N GLY A 197 10.53 -5.55 -9.88
CA GLY A 197 9.62 -6.62 -9.41
C GLY A 197 8.22 -6.14 -9.06
N PHE A 198 7.86 -4.89 -9.41
CA PHE A 198 6.64 -4.24 -8.91
C PHE A 198 5.58 -3.96 -9.98
N GLY A 199 5.79 -4.24 -11.27
CA GLY A 199 4.99 -3.69 -12.39
C GLY A 199 3.47 -3.67 -12.18
N ILE A 200 2.82 -4.81 -11.92
CA ILE A 200 1.35 -4.86 -11.77
C ILE A 200 0.90 -4.34 -10.39
N PHE A 201 1.65 -4.64 -9.33
CA PHE A 201 1.27 -4.21 -7.98
C PHE A 201 1.45 -2.69 -7.80
N SER A 202 2.57 -2.11 -8.24
CA SER A 202 2.78 -0.66 -8.25
C SER A 202 1.82 0.04 -9.21
N PHE A 203 1.47 -0.58 -10.34
CA PHE A 203 0.44 -0.08 -11.23
C PHE A 203 -0.92 0.01 -10.51
N ILE A 204 -1.36 -1.08 -9.88
CA ILE A 204 -2.64 -1.13 -9.16
C ILE A 204 -2.63 -0.14 -8.00
N LEU A 205 -1.57 -0.14 -7.17
CA LEU A 205 -1.46 0.74 -6.02
C LEU A 205 -1.40 2.22 -6.45
N GLY A 206 -0.65 2.53 -7.51
CA GLY A 206 -0.57 3.87 -8.08
C GLY A 206 -1.89 4.34 -8.69
N LEU A 207 -2.63 3.45 -9.35
CA LEU A 207 -3.96 3.72 -9.86
C LEU A 207 -4.95 3.97 -8.72
N LEU A 208 -4.96 3.13 -7.67
CA LEU A 208 -5.80 3.29 -6.50
C LEU A 208 -5.50 4.59 -5.76
N ALA A 209 -4.21 4.92 -5.56
CA ALA A 209 -3.80 6.17 -4.95
C ALA A 209 -4.23 7.39 -5.77
N ALA A 210 -4.10 7.34 -7.10
CA ALA A 210 -4.57 8.40 -7.99
C ALA A 210 -6.11 8.53 -7.95
N LEU A 211 -6.84 7.41 -7.97
CA LEU A 211 -8.30 7.39 -7.86
C LEU A 211 -8.77 7.98 -6.53
N ALA A 212 -8.18 7.56 -5.42
CA ALA A 212 -8.49 8.09 -4.09
C ALA A 212 -8.24 9.60 -4.03
N LEU A 213 -7.04 10.06 -4.42
CA LEU A 213 -6.69 11.48 -4.43
C LEU A 213 -7.67 12.30 -5.29
N GLY A 214 -7.95 11.84 -6.51
CA GLY A 214 -8.84 12.55 -7.41
C GLY A 214 -10.28 12.57 -6.94
N PHE A 215 -10.81 11.47 -6.41
CA PHE A 215 -12.17 11.43 -5.88
C PHE A 215 -12.32 12.32 -4.64
N ILE A 216 -11.36 12.28 -3.71
CA ILE A 216 -11.33 13.16 -2.55
C ILE A 216 -11.34 14.63 -3.00
N LEU A 217 -10.47 15.01 -3.94
CA LEU A 217 -10.40 16.39 -4.42
C LEU A 217 -11.64 16.83 -5.20
N ILE A 218 -12.20 15.96 -6.05
CA ILE A 218 -13.41 16.27 -6.82
C ILE A 218 -14.61 16.42 -5.89
N TYR A 219 -14.70 15.61 -4.84
CA TYR A 219 -15.79 15.66 -3.87
C TYR A 219 -15.66 16.87 -2.93
N THR A 220 -14.48 17.11 -2.38
CA THR A 220 -14.24 18.17 -1.39
C THR A 220 -14.10 19.55 -2.02
N PHE A 221 -13.47 19.65 -3.19
CA PHE A 221 -13.18 20.92 -3.88
C PHE A 221 -13.69 20.93 -5.34
N PRO A 222 -15.01 20.70 -5.58
CA PRO A 222 -15.55 20.53 -6.93
C PRO A 222 -15.41 21.76 -7.81
N ILE A 223 -15.52 22.96 -7.23
CA ILE A 223 -15.41 24.25 -7.95
C ILE A 223 -13.96 24.44 -8.42
N PHE A 224 -13.00 24.30 -7.52
CA PHE A 224 -11.57 24.40 -7.80
C PHE A 224 -11.14 23.47 -8.94
N ILE A 225 -11.50 22.19 -8.88
CA ILE A 225 -11.14 21.22 -9.92
C ILE A 225 -11.77 21.56 -11.27
N SER A 226 -13.00 22.09 -11.28
CA SER A 226 -13.70 22.46 -12.52
C SER A 226 -13.08 23.69 -13.18
N GLU A 227 -12.87 24.76 -12.40
CA GLU A 227 -12.27 26.00 -12.89
C GLU A 227 -10.84 25.75 -13.42
N ILE A 228 -10.03 24.90 -12.76
CA ILE A 228 -8.70 24.55 -13.26
C ILE A 228 -8.78 23.69 -14.52
N SER A 229 -9.74 22.76 -14.61
CA SER A 229 -9.92 21.93 -15.81
C SER A 229 -10.26 22.79 -17.04
N GLU A 230 -11.03 23.87 -16.85
CA GLU A 230 -11.29 24.88 -17.90
C GLU A 230 -10.01 25.62 -18.30
N VAL A 231 -9.19 26.05 -17.33
CA VAL A 231 -7.88 26.66 -17.64
C VAL A 231 -6.98 25.69 -18.42
N VAL A 232 -6.95 24.41 -18.05
CA VAL A 232 -6.21 23.37 -18.78
C VAL A 232 -6.72 23.21 -20.21
N ARG A 233 -8.04 23.31 -20.42
CA ARG A 233 -8.69 23.22 -21.74
C ARG A 233 -8.30 24.39 -22.65
N ASP A 234 -8.39 25.60 -22.12
CA ASP A 234 -8.35 26.82 -22.94
C ASP A 234 -6.93 27.37 -23.10
N LEU A 235 -6.05 27.10 -22.13
CA LEU A 235 -4.72 27.69 -22.03
C LEU A 235 -3.61 26.65 -21.83
N THR A 236 -3.75 25.44 -22.38
CA THR A 236 -2.83 24.31 -22.13
C THR A 236 -1.34 24.67 -22.27
N LEU A 237 -0.96 25.35 -23.37
CA LEU A 237 0.44 25.71 -23.63
C LEU A 237 0.95 26.78 -22.66
N LYS A 238 0.13 27.78 -22.37
CA LYS A 238 0.45 28.84 -21.39
C LYS A 238 0.56 28.25 -19.98
N ALA A 239 -0.34 27.33 -19.62
CA ALA A 239 -0.29 26.59 -18.37
C ALA A 239 1.00 25.78 -18.26
N GLY A 240 1.40 25.04 -19.30
CA GLY A 240 2.69 24.32 -19.31
C GLY A 240 3.90 25.24 -19.04
N ILE A 241 3.97 26.39 -19.72
CA ILE A 241 5.07 27.36 -19.53
C ILE A 241 5.05 27.95 -18.11
N VAL A 242 3.88 28.37 -17.61
CA VAL A 242 3.76 28.92 -16.26
C VAL A 242 4.11 27.87 -15.21
N GLY A 243 3.71 26.61 -15.39
CA GLY A 243 4.06 25.52 -14.49
C GLY A 243 5.55 25.25 -14.46
N PHE A 244 6.22 25.30 -15.61
CA PHE A 244 7.68 25.18 -15.68
C PHE A 244 8.38 26.33 -14.96
N LEU A 245 7.91 27.56 -15.16
CA LEU A 245 8.42 28.73 -14.44
C LEU A 245 8.22 28.60 -12.93
N LEU A 246 7.04 28.16 -12.47
CA LEU A 246 6.77 27.95 -11.04
C LEU A 246 7.68 26.88 -10.45
N LEU A 247 7.87 25.75 -11.15
CA LEU A 247 8.70 24.65 -10.68
C LEU A 247 10.16 25.06 -10.43
N ILE A 248 10.68 26.03 -11.18
CA ILE A 248 12.06 26.53 -11.02
C ILE A 248 12.11 27.75 -10.08
N PHE A 249 11.22 28.72 -10.31
CA PHE A 249 11.26 30.00 -9.61
C PHE A 249 10.91 29.86 -8.14
N VAL A 250 9.94 29.02 -7.80
CA VAL A 250 9.47 28.85 -6.41
C VAL A 250 10.58 28.25 -5.53
N PRO A 251 11.29 27.16 -5.91
CA PRO A 251 12.44 26.70 -5.13
C PRO A 251 13.59 27.70 -5.02
N VAL A 252 13.93 28.41 -6.11
CA VAL A 252 14.99 29.43 -6.09
C VAL A 252 14.61 30.58 -5.14
N LEU A 253 13.38 31.08 -5.23
CA LEU A 253 12.86 32.09 -4.32
C LEU A 253 12.88 31.60 -2.86
N SER A 254 12.51 30.34 -2.65
CA SER A 254 12.57 29.71 -1.33
C SER A 254 13.98 29.69 -0.76
N LEU A 255 14.97 29.36 -1.59
CA LEU A 255 16.37 29.33 -1.19
C LEU A 255 16.88 30.73 -0.83
N ILE A 256 16.48 31.75 -1.59
CA ILE A 256 16.80 33.16 -1.28
C ILE A 256 16.18 33.56 0.06
N LEU A 257 14.90 33.21 0.30
CA LEU A 257 14.21 33.51 1.56
C LEU A 257 14.85 32.82 2.76
N LEU A 258 15.40 31.62 2.58
CA LEU A 258 16.06 30.85 3.65
C LEU A 258 17.20 31.64 4.32
N PHE A 259 17.92 32.48 3.56
CA PHE A 259 19.03 33.29 4.08
C PHE A 259 18.59 34.58 4.79
N THR A 260 17.30 34.85 4.87
CA THR A 260 16.76 36.01 5.58
C THR A 260 16.30 35.61 6.99
N VAL A 261 16.45 36.52 7.97
CA VAL A 261 16.15 36.25 9.40
C VAL A 261 14.71 35.74 9.62
N PHE A 262 13.75 36.20 8.81
CA PHE A 262 12.35 35.78 8.89
C PHE A 262 11.93 34.79 7.79
N GLY A 263 12.75 34.59 6.76
CA GLY A 263 12.33 33.84 5.57
C GLY A 263 12.56 32.34 5.65
N TRP A 264 13.20 31.80 6.69
CA TRP A 264 13.30 30.36 6.89
C TRP A 264 11.93 29.69 7.06
N SER A 265 11.05 30.26 7.88
CA SER A 265 9.67 29.76 8.05
C SER A 265 8.86 29.90 6.76
N LEU A 266 9.01 31.02 6.06
CA LEU A 266 8.31 31.27 4.79
C LEU A 266 8.83 30.38 3.66
N SER A 267 10.12 30.06 3.65
CA SER A 267 10.76 29.14 2.70
C SER A 267 10.18 27.74 2.83
N ILE A 268 10.13 27.20 4.04
CA ILE A 268 9.55 25.86 4.31
C ILE A 268 8.08 25.83 3.86
N LEU A 269 7.31 26.86 4.20
CA LEU A 269 5.91 26.96 3.81
C LEU A 269 5.73 27.01 2.28
N LEU A 270 6.61 27.72 1.58
CA LEU A 270 6.55 27.89 0.14
C LEU A 270 6.93 26.60 -0.63
N ILE A 271 7.91 25.83 -0.13
CA ILE A 271 8.19 24.47 -0.64
C ILE A 271 7.03 23.52 -0.34
N LEU A 272 6.43 23.60 0.85
CA LEU A 272 5.29 22.76 1.21
C LEU A 272 4.09 23.01 0.27
N PHE A 273 3.77 24.28 0.00
CA PHE A 273 2.73 24.62 -0.97
C PHE A 273 3.05 24.16 -2.38
N LEU A 274 4.32 24.26 -2.81
CA LEU A 274 4.73 23.71 -4.11
C LEU A 274 4.55 22.19 -4.17
N ALA A 275 4.98 21.47 -3.14
CA ALA A 275 4.85 20.02 -3.05
C ALA A 275 3.38 19.59 -3.10
N LEU A 276 2.51 20.27 -2.34
CA LEU A 276 1.07 20.02 -2.37
C LEU A 276 0.46 20.35 -3.74
N ALA A 277 0.85 21.47 -4.36
CA ALA A 277 0.40 21.84 -5.70
C ALA A 277 0.82 20.80 -6.75
N VAL A 278 2.04 20.28 -6.69
CA VAL A 278 2.55 19.22 -7.56
C VAL A 278 1.76 17.92 -7.37
N LEU A 279 1.47 17.54 -6.12
CA LEU A 279 0.68 16.34 -5.79
C LEU A 279 -0.70 16.36 -6.49
N ILE A 280 -1.38 17.51 -6.45
CA ILE A 280 -2.74 17.65 -6.99
C ILE A 280 -2.76 18.07 -8.47
N ALA A 281 -1.66 18.58 -9.03
CA ALA A 281 -1.58 19.17 -10.37
C ALA A 281 -2.12 18.24 -11.48
N THR A 282 -1.86 16.95 -11.40
CA THR A 282 -2.27 16.02 -12.48
C THR A 282 -3.78 15.74 -12.49
N VAL A 283 -4.51 16.06 -11.42
CA VAL A 283 -5.93 15.68 -11.27
C VAL A 283 -6.84 16.37 -12.29
N PRO A 284 -6.80 17.71 -12.49
CA PRO A 284 -7.61 18.39 -13.51
C PRO A 284 -7.25 17.96 -14.93
N VAL A 285 -5.99 17.59 -15.19
CA VAL A 285 -5.51 17.12 -16.50
C VAL A 285 -6.11 15.74 -16.82
N LYS A 286 -6.07 14.81 -15.86
CA LYS A 286 -6.72 13.49 -15.97
C LYS A 286 -8.23 13.63 -16.18
N LEU A 287 -8.89 14.49 -15.40
CA LEU A 287 -10.33 14.78 -15.55
C LEU A 287 -10.66 15.25 -16.98
N LEU A 288 -9.90 16.21 -17.50
CA LEU A 288 -10.10 16.75 -18.85
C LEU A 288 -9.88 15.67 -19.92
N ALA A 289 -8.79 14.90 -19.82
CA ALA A 289 -8.50 13.82 -20.76
C ALA A 289 -9.62 12.78 -20.80
N GLY A 290 -10.11 12.34 -19.63
CA GLY A 290 -11.23 11.42 -19.54
C GLY A 290 -12.54 12.02 -20.05
N THR A 291 -12.80 13.31 -19.85
CA THR A 291 -13.96 14.01 -20.43
C THR A 291 -13.91 13.99 -21.97
N ILE A 292 -12.74 14.29 -22.54
CA ILE A 292 -12.56 14.30 -24.00
C ILE A 292 -12.78 12.88 -24.57
N VAL A 293 -12.17 11.87 -23.96
CA VAL A 293 -12.27 10.48 -24.45
C VAL A 293 -13.68 9.94 -24.28
N TYR A 294 -14.31 10.12 -23.11
CA TYR A 294 -15.66 9.61 -22.84
C TYR A 294 -16.67 10.19 -23.83
N ASN A 295 -16.70 11.52 -23.99
CA ASN A 295 -17.67 12.19 -24.85
C ASN A 295 -17.47 11.82 -26.32
N LYS A 296 -16.22 11.59 -26.75
CA LYS A 296 -15.91 11.16 -28.12
C LYS A 296 -16.31 9.71 -28.40
N VAL A 297 -16.14 8.81 -27.43
CA VAL A 297 -16.41 7.37 -27.59
C VAL A 297 -17.89 7.05 -27.36
N PHE A 298 -18.46 7.50 -26.23
CA PHE A 298 -19.81 7.13 -25.81
C PHE A 298 -20.89 8.10 -26.30
N LYS A 299 -20.51 9.29 -26.81
CA LYS A 299 -21.43 10.33 -27.33
C LYS A 299 -22.56 10.68 -26.35
N LYS A 300 -22.30 10.59 -25.05
CA LYS A 300 -23.20 10.91 -23.94
C LYS A 300 -22.43 11.69 -22.89
N GLU A 301 -23.16 12.44 -22.06
CA GLU A 301 -22.59 13.10 -20.89
C GLU A 301 -22.63 12.15 -19.68
N ALA A 302 -21.60 12.21 -18.86
CA ALA A 302 -21.48 11.53 -17.58
C ALA A 302 -21.04 12.49 -16.47
N GLY A 303 -21.04 12.00 -15.23
CA GLY A 303 -20.57 12.77 -14.07
C GLY A 303 -19.04 12.88 -14.02
N LYS A 304 -18.54 13.89 -13.29
CA LYS A 304 -17.10 14.18 -13.13
C LYS A 304 -16.30 12.98 -12.62
N MET A 305 -16.87 12.17 -11.73
CA MET A 305 -16.21 10.96 -11.21
C MET A 305 -15.93 9.93 -12.31
N VAL A 306 -16.85 9.74 -13.25
CA VAL A 306 -16.69 8.81 -14.38
C VAL A 306 -15.62 9.32 -15.34
N TYR A 307 -15.63 10.62 -15.65
CA TYR A 307 -14.57 11.23 -16.45
C TYR A 307 -13.20 11.10 -15.79
N TYR A 308 -13.11 11.35 -14.49
CA TYR A 308 -11.85 11.20 -13.77
C TYR A 308 -11.35 9.76 -13.75
N LEU A 309 -12.23 8.79 -13.47
CA LEU A 309 -11.89 7.37 -13.47
C LEU A 309 -11.29 6.98 -14.82
N LEU A 310 -11.97 7.32 -15.92
CA LEU A 310 -11.47 7.01 -17.25
C LEU A 310 -10.12 7.68 -17.53
N GLY A 311 -9.98 8.96 -17.17
CA GLY A 311 -8.72 9.69 -17.32
C GLY A 311 -7.57 9.10 -16.49
N ALA A 312 -7.83 8.72 -15.24
CA ALA A 312 -6.86 8.11 -14.35
C ALA A 312 -6.37 6.76 -14.89
N VAL A 313 -7.27 5.91 -15.40
CA VAL A 313 -6.91 4.64 -16.05
C VAL A 313 -6.06 4.86 -17.29
N ILE A 314 -6.42 5.83 -18.15
CA ILE A 314 -5.62 6.17 -19.34
C ILE A 314 -4.21 6.58 -18.93
N PHE A 315 -4.08 7.48 -17.97
CA PHE A 315 -2.78 7.97 -17.51
C PHE A 315 -1.97 6.88 -16.81
N ALA A 316 -2.61 5.99 -16.04
CA ALA A 316 -1.92 4.86 -15.43
C ALA A 316 -1.28 3.96 -16.51
N ILE A 317 -2.02 3.64 -17.58
CA ILE A 317 -1.49 2.84 -18.69
C ILE A 317 -0.34 3.57 -19.41
N VAL A 318 -0.48 4.88 -19.64
CA VAL A 318 0.56 5.70 -20.30
C VAL A 318 1.83 5.74 -19.46
N TYR A 319 1.71 5.80 -18.12
CA TYR A 319 2.85 5.90 -17.20
C TYR A 319 3.69 4.63 -17.14
N GLU A 320 3.13 3.47 -17.48
CA GLU A 320 3.87 2.21 -17.56
C GLU A 320 4.81 2.13 -18.77
N ILE A 321 4.63 2.99 -19.79
CA ILE A 321 5.50 2.99 -20.96
C ILE A 321 6.85 3.62 -20.58
N PRO A 322 7.98 2.90 -20.65
CA PRO A 322 9.29 3.44 -20.27
C PRO A 322 9.65 4.69 -21.09
N PHE A 323 10.25 5.69 -20.44
CA PHE A 323 10.58 7.03 -20.98
C PHE A 323 9.37 7.90 -21.39
N LEU A 324 8.37 7.32 -22.07
CA LEU A 324 7.18 8.03 -22.53
C LEU A 324 6.27 8.39 -21.35
N GLY A 325 6.12 7.47 -20.39
CA GLY A 325 5.28 7.62 -19.22
C GLY A 325 5.76 8.71 -18.28
N SER A 326 7.07 8.72 -17.97
CA SER A 326 7.68 9.78 -17.16
C SER A 326 7.62 11.14 -17.84
N LEU A 327 7.84 11.21 -19.16
CA LEU A 327 7.71 12.45 -19.93
C LEU A 327 6.26 12.95 -19.97
N ALA A 328 5.30 12.08 -20.26
CA ALA A 328 3.88 12.42 -20.27
C ALA A 328 3.40 12.88 -18.88
N GLY A 329 3.87 12.21 -17.82
CA GLY A 329 3.57 12.58 -16.44
C GLY A 329 4.16 13.93 -16.06
N PHE A 330 5.40 14.19 -16.46
CA PHE A 330 6.04 15.48 -16.26
C PHE A 330 5.30 16.60 -17.00
N ILE A 331 4.95 16.41 -18.27
CA ILE A 331 4.18 17.38 -19.05
C ILE A 331 2.81 17.65 -18.40
N ALA A 332 2.10 16.60 -17.99
CA ALA A 332 0.81 16.75 -17.30
C ALA A 332 0.94 17.48 -15.97
N MET A 333 2.00 17.20 -15.19
CA MET A 333 2.30 17.91 -13.96
C MET A 333 2.55 19.41 -14.21
N LEU A 334 3.35 19.76 -15.23
CA LEU A 334 3.60 21.15 -15.60
C LEU A 334 2.32 21.88 -16.00
N ILE A 335 1.50 21.27 -16.87
CA ILE A 335 0.22 21.85 -17.29
C ILE A 335 -0.69 22.08 -16.07
N GLY A 336 -0.81 21.08 -15.20
CA GLY A 336 -1.60 21.17 -13.98
C GLY A 336 -1.12 22.26 -13.03
N LEU A 337 0.18 22.29 -12.74
CA LEU A 337 0.80 23.25 -11.84
C LEU A 337 0.63 24.69 -12.34
N GLY A 338 0.83 24.93 -13.63
CA GLY A 338 0.63 26.25 -14.20
C GLY A 338 -0.83 26.65 -14.33
N ALA A 339 -1.75 25.70 -14.53
CA ALA A 339 -3.17 25.98 -14.49
C ALA A 339 -3.61 26.43 -13.08
N ILE A 340 -3.10 25.79 -12.02
CA ILE A 340 -3.26 26.26 -10.63
C ILE A 340 -2.72 27.69 -10.47
N GLY A 341 -1.51 27.96 -10.97
CA GLY A 341 -0.91 29.29 -10.90
C GLY A 341 -1.71 30.39 -11.62
N ILE A 342 -2.20 30.09 -12.83
CA ILE A 342 -3.04 31.01 -13.62
C ILE A 342 -4.37 31.25 -12.90
N TRP A 343 -4.98 30.20 -12.37
CA TRP A 343 -6.22 30.28 -11.61
C TRP A 343 -6.09 31.17 -10.37
N LEU A 344 -5.03 30.98 -9.58
CA LEU A 344 -4.72 31.82 -8.41
C LEU A 344 -4.51 33.28 -8.81
N ALA A 345 -3.75 33.54 -9.88
CA ALA A 345 -3.53 34.89 -10.39
C ALA A 345 -4.82 35.56 -10.92
N GLY A 346 -5.77 34.76 -11.43
CA GLY A 346 -7.08 35.21 -11.87
C GLY A 346 -7.95 35.68 -10.69
N LYS A 347 -7.99 34.92 -9.60
CA LYS A 347 -8.73 35.29 -8.38
C LYS A 347 -8.12 36.48 -7.63
N ALA A 348 -6.82 36.73 -7.79
CA ALA A 348 -6.13 37.85 -7.14
C ALA A 348 -6.37 39.22 -7.80
N LYS A 349 -6.98 39.28 -8.99
CA LYS A 349 -7.35 40.56 -9.61
C LYS A 349 -8.68 41.06 -9.02
N PRO A 350 -8.73 42.26 -8.43
CA PRO A 350 -10.00 42.84 -8.00
C PRO A 350 -10.89 43.04 -9.24
N GLU A 351 -12.16 42.62 -9.13
CA GLU A 351 -13.18 42.95 -10.13
C GLU A 351 -13.21 44.47 -10.28
N ARG A 352 -12.98 44.95 -11.51
CA ARG A 352 -12.97 46.37 -11.84
C ARG A 352 -14.35 46.85 -12.22
#